data_AF-A0A8J3L657-F1
#
_entry.id   AF-A0A8J3L657-F1
#
_cell.length_a   1.000
_cell.length_b   1.000
_cell.length_c   1.000
_cell.angle_alpha   90.00
_cell.angle_beta   90.00
_cell.angle_gamma   90.00
#
_symmetry.space_group_name_H-M   'P 1'
#
loop_
_entity.id
_entity.type
_entity.pdbx_description
1 polymer ?
#
loop_
_entity_poly.entity_id
_entity_poly.type
_entity_poly.pdbx_seq_one_letter_code
_entity_poly.pdbx_strand_id
1 'polypeptide(L)'
;MDELKQIGAWAIVIALLGMAVVFAAQDARRERAQRRSTVGGREIRYGPPGSYHPRSSLWFGLLWMWIGGSAALASVVVLSTMPSVPPAAVLIAAGVSALSLLVGGWLLIGYLRTDVVEGTVLERRILITGEERTRGYWIAVDDGSTPVGGTAVSAADYTRVTPGALVRLRLTARGRQVRSLEVLRLPASANAAQAHTPPADLLVTPVQAARALGCPVEWVPAAPDVPGTRVYLYVPPGAQVADGTAWAPSLRVAEASDADATNALARRLTADSPKRWHHGDPSICRRGMSYLLTWGAGGLLIEGRVDVNETSGLSRLVYALKAPKPPRPQP
;
A
#
# COMPACT_ATOMS: atom_id res chain seq x y z
N MET A 1 7.66 -30.52 -52.00
CA MET A 1 8.34 -29.65 -51.01
C MET A 1 7.35 -28.69 -50.32
N ASP A 2 6.20 -28.39 -50.93
CA ASP A 2 5.16 -27.53 -50.34
C ASP A 2 4.32 -28.20 -49.25
N GLU A 3 4.06 -29.51 -49.35
CA GLU A 3 3.34 -30.26 -48.30
C GLU A 3 4.09 -30.28 -46.96
N LEU A 4 5.43 -30.37 -46.99
CA LEU A 4 6.24 -30.40 -45.76
C LEU A 4 6.19 -29.07 -44.99
N LYS A 5 6.12 -27.95 -45.71
CA LYS A 5 5.96 -26.61 -45.11
C LYS A 5 4.55 -26.42 -44.53
N GLN A 6 3.54 -26.99 -45.18
CA GLN A 6 2.16 -26.97 -44.71
C GLN A 6 1.98 -27.80 -43.44
N ILE A 7 2.63 -28.98 -43.36
CA ILE A 7 2.65 -29.84 -42.17
C ILE A 7 3.34 -29.13 -41.00
N GLY A 8 4.47 -28.45 -41.25
CA GLY A 8 5.17 -27.65 -40.23
C GLY A 8 4.31 -26.49 -39.67
N ALA A 9 3.55 -25.82 -40.55
CA ALA A 9 2.63 -24.75 -40.13
C ALA A 9 1.47 -25.28 -39.27
N TRP A 10 0.88 -26.42 -39.64
CA TRP A 10 -0.18 -27.06 -38.85
C TRP A 10 0.32 -27.56 -37.49
N ALA A 11 1.55 -28.08 -37.41
CA ALA A 11 2.14 -28.50 -36.15
C ALA A 11 2.31 -27.32 -35.16
N ILE A 12 2.68 -26.14 -35.65
CA ILE A 12 2.78 -24.92 -34.83
C ILE A 12 1.40 -24.48 -34.34
N VAL A 13 0.39 -24.47 -35.20
CA VAL A 13 -0.99 -24.11 -34.82
C VAL A 13 -1.53 -25.09 -33.78
N ILE A 14 -1.33 -26.40 -33.95
CA ILE A 14 -1.75 -27.42 -33.00
C ILE A 14 -1.01 -27.28 -31.66
N ALA A 15 0.28 -26.98 -31.67
CA ALA A 15 1.05 -26.74 -30.46
C ALA A 15 0.55 -25.49 -29.70
N LEU A 16 0.24 -24.41 -30.40
CA LEU A 16 -0.34 -23.20 -29.80
C LEU A 16 -1.74 -23.45 -29.24
N LEU A 17 -2.58 -24.20 -29.96
CA LEU A 17 -3.92 -24.57 -29.52
C LEU A 17 -3.87 -25.48 -28.28
N GLY A 18 -2.98 -26.48 -28.28
CA GLY A 18 -2.75 -27.37 -27.15
C GLY A 18 -2.25 -26.63 -25.92
N MET A 19 -1.37 -25.64 -26.10
CA MET A 19 -0.89 -24.78 -25.02
C MET A 19 -2.03 -23.93 -24.43
N ALA A 20 -2.88 -23.33 -25.28
CA ALA A 20 -4.05 -22.56 -24.85
C ALA A 20 -5.05 -23.41 -24.05
N VAL A 21 -5.31 -24.66 -24.47
CA VAL A 21 -6.19 -25.60 -23.77
C VAL A 21 -5.61 -26.01 -22.41
N VAL A 22 -4.31 -26.26 -22.31
CA VAL A 22 -3.64 -26.57 -21.03
C VAL A 22 -3.71 -25.39 -20.07
N PHE A 23 -3.51 -24.16 -20.56
CA PHE A 23 -3.66 -22.96 -19.73
C PHE A 23 -5.10 -22.78 -19.25
N ALA A 24 -6.11 -22.96 -20.12
CA ALA A 24 -7.52 -22.89 -19.73
C ALA A 24 -7.91 -23.97 -18.70
N ALA A 25 -7.39 -25.20 -18.86
CA ALA A 25 -7.63 -26.29 -17.93
C ALA A 25 -6.94 -26.08 -16.56
N GLN A 26 -5.77 -25.44 -16.54
CA GLN A 26 -5.10 -25.05 -15.29
C GLN A 26 -5.82 -23.91 -14.57
N ASP A 27 -6.37 -22.94 -15.30
CA ASP A 27 -7.20 -21.87 -14.73
C ASP A 27 -8.49 -22.43 -14.11
N ALA A 28 -9.20 -23.32 -14.81
CA ALA A 28 -10.40 -23.97 -14.29
C ALA A 28 -10.16 -24.83 -13.04
N ARG A 29 -8.96 -25.43 -12.89
CA ARG A 29 -8.57 -26.16 -11.68
C ARG A 29 -8.23 -25.22 -10.51
N ARG A 30 -7.72 -24.02 -10.79
CA ARG A 30 -7.36 -23.01 -9.78
C ARG A 30 -8.56 -22.22 -9.27
N GLU A 31 -9.60 -22.05 -10.08
CA GLU A 31 -10.90 -21.51 -9.63
C GLU A 31 -11.55 -22.36 -8.52
N ARG A 32 -11.31 -23.68 -8.53
CA ARG A 32 -11.86 -24.61 -7.53
C ARG A 32 -11.13 -24.56 -6.17
N ALA A 33 -10.01 -23.85 -6.08
CA ALA A 33 -9.25 -23.66 -4.82
C ALA A 33 -9.60 -22.35 -4.08
N GLN A 34 -10.65 -21.63 -4.51
CA GLN A 34 -11.07 -20.38 -3.89
C GLN A 34 -11.76 -20.64 -2.55
N ARG A 35 -11.16 -20.13 -1.47
CA ARG A 35 -11.74 -20.13 -0.13
C ARG A 35 -12.76 -19.01 -0.03
N ARG A 36 -13.99 -19.31 0.38
CA ARG A 36 -15.06 -18.32 0.51
C ARG A 36 -15.19 -17.88 1.97
N SER A 37 -15.51 -16.60 2.21
CA SER A 37 -16.11 -16.14 3.46
C SER A 37 -17.35 -15.32 3.15
N THR A 38 -18.17 -15.09 4.17
CA THR A 38 -19.30 -14.16 4.08
C THR A 38 -19.17 -13.15 5.21
N VAL A 39 -19.20 -11.86 4.88
CA VAL A 39 -19.15 -10.77 5.86
C VAL A 39 -20.20 -9.74 5.48
N GLY A 40 -21.08 -9.40 6.43
CA GLY A 40 -22.16 -8.43 6.19
C GLY A 40 -23.12 -8.82 5.05
N GLY A 41 -23.35 -10.13 4.85
CA GLY A 41 -24.20 -10.63 3.76
C GLY A 41 -23.55 -10.62 2.37
N ARG A 42 -22.27 -10.22 2.25
CA ARG A 42 -21.52 -10.24 1.00
C ARG A 42 -20.58 -11.43 0.93
N GLU A 43 -20.54 -12.10 -0.22
CA GLU A 43 -19.58 -13.18 -0.49
C GLU A 43 -18.20 -12.58 -0.78
N ILE A 44 -17.21 -12.96 0.04
CA ILE A 44 -15.82 -12.62 -0.17
C ILE A 44 -15.11 -13.86 -0.72
N ARG A 45 -14.46 -13.69 -1.87
CA ARG A 45 -13.66 -14.77 -2.48
C ARG A 45 -12.19 -14.52 -2.19
N TYR A 46 -11.63 -15.38 -1.35
CA TYR A 46 -10.21 -15.48 -1.11
C TYR A 46 -9.60 -16.60 -1.96
N GLY A 47 -8.36 -16.42 -2.35
CA GLY A 47 -7.73 -17.27 -3.35
C GLY A 47 -7.19 -16.38 -4.44
N PRO A 48 -6.28 -16.90 -5.28
CA PRO A 48 -5.71 -16.11 -6.35
C PRO A 48 -6.87 -15.64 -7.25
N PRO A 49 -7.28 -14.35 -7.19
CA PRO A 49 -8.47 -13.92 -7.90
C PRO A 49 -8.01 -13.63 -9.33
N GLY A 50 -8.48 -14.42 -10.30
CA GLY A 50 -8.86 -13.95 -11.65
C GLY A 50 -7.96 -12.98 -12.43
N SER A 51 -6.68 -12.83 -12.12
CA SER A 51 -5.73 -12.06 -12.91
C SER A 51 -4.33 -12.61 -12.74
N TYR A 52 -4.18 -13.92 -12.86
CA TYR A 52 -2.92 -14.45 -13.39
C TYR A 52 -2.88 -14.02 -14.87
N HIS A 53 -2.59 -12.75 -15.14
CA HIS A 53 -1.69 -12.46 -16.25
C HIS A 53 -0.39 -13.09 -15.79
N PRO A 54 -0.09 -14.34 -16.22
CA PRO A 54 1.03 -15.06 -15.69
C PRO A 54 2.26 -14.21 -16.03
N ARG A 55 3.43 -14.50 -15.47
CA ARG A 55 4.68 -14.06 -16.13
C ARG A 55 4.63 -14.34 -17.65
N SER A 56 3.86 -15.35 -18.06
CA SER A 56 3.52 -15.61 -19.44
C SER A 56 2.90 -14.43 -20.18
N SER A 57 2.06 -13.51 -19.67
CA SER A 57 1.53 -12.41 -20.52
C SER A 57 2.62 -11.40 -20.91
N LEU A 58 3.59 -11.15 -20.01
CA LEU A 58 4.79 -10.38 -20.32
C LEU A 58 5.70 -11.14 -21.28
N TRP A 59 5.95 -12.43 -21.01
CA TRP A 59 6.75 -13.26 -21.92
C TRP A 59 6.05 -13.48 -23.27
N PHE A 60 4.72 -13.55 -23.31
CA PHE A 60 3.88 -13.63 -24.50
C PHE A 60 3.90 -12.29 -25.22
N GLY A 61 3.75 -11.18 -24.52
CA GLY A 61 3.90 -9.84 -25.08
C GLY A 61 5.28 -9.64 -25.70
N LEU A 62 6.34 -9.99 -24.98
CA LEU A 62 7.72 -9.97 -25.48
C LEU A 62 7.95 -10.94 -26.65
N LEU A 63 7.38 -12.14 -26.59
CA LEU A 63 7.45 -13.13 -27.66
C LEU A 63 6.73 -12.62 -28.91
N TRP A 64 5.55 -12.02 -28.77
CA TRP A 64 4.80 -11.41 -29.88
C TRP A 64 5.54 -10.21 -30.47
N MET A 65 6.17 -9.38 -29.62
CA MET A 65 7.03 -8.30 -30.09
C MET A 65 8.27 -8.83 -30.82
N TRP A 66 8.86 -9.92 -30.34
CA TRP A 66 9.99 -10.59 -30.97
C TRP A 66 9.60 -11.21 -32.32
N ILE A 67 8.49 -11.96 -32.38
CA ILE A 67 7.94 -12.54 -33.63
C ILE A 67 7.61 -11.44 -34.64
N GLY A 68 6.91 -10.38 -34.20
CA GLY A 68 6.55 -9.25 -35.06
C GLY A 68 7.77 -8.49 -35.57
N GLY A 69 8.78 -8.27 -34.71
CA GLY A 69 10.03 -7.62 -35.08
C GLY A 69 10.87 -8.47 -36.06
N SER A 70 10.99 -9.78 -35.81
CA SER A 70 11.70 -10.69 -36.72
C SER A 70 11.00 -10.84 -38.07
N ALA A 71 9.67 -10.91 -38.11
CA ALA A 71 8.90 -10.96 -39.35
C ALA A 71 9.01 -9.66 -40.17
N ALA A 72 9.00 -8.50 -39.51
CA ALA A 72 9.22 -7.21 -40.16
C ALA A 72 10.63 -7.11 -40.76
N LEU A 73 11.66 -7.51 -39.99
CA LEU A 73 13.06 -7.53 -40.45
C LEU A 73 13.24 -8.47 -41.64
N ALA A 74 12.69 -9.69 -41.57
CA ALA A 74 12.73 -10.66 -42.66
C ALA A 74 12.02 -10.13 -43.92
N SER A 75 10.89 -9.44 -43.76
CA SER A 75 10.16 -8.81 -44.88
C SER A 75 10.99 -7.73 -45.56
N VAL A 76 11.70 -6.90 -44.78
CA VAL A 76 12.60 -5.85 -45.32
C VAL A 76 13.78 -6.46 -46.06
N VAL A 77 14.41 -7.50 -45.52
CA VAL A 77 15.53 -8.20 -46.17
C VAL A 77 15.08 -8.89 -47.45
N VAL A 78 13.93 -9.55 -47.46
CA VAL A 78 13.38 -10.20 -48.64
C VAL A 78 13.03 -9.18 -49.72
N LEU A 79 12.42 -8.06 -49.36
CA LEU A 79 12.09 -6.98 -50.31
C LEU A 79 13.35 -6.33 -50.90
N SER A 80 14.43 -6.22 -50.14
CA SER A 80 15.69 -5.61 -50.60
C SER A 80 16.60 -6.56 -51.39
N THR A 81 16.45 -7.88 -51.23
CA THR A 81 17.32 -8.89 -51.87
C THR A 81 16.65 -9.70 -52.96
N MET A 82 15.31 -9.76 -52.99
CA MET A 82 14.55 -10.58 -53.95
C MET A 82 13.43 -9.77 -54.63
N PRO A 83 13.69 -9.18 -55.81
CA PRO A 83 12.73 -8.32 -56.52
C PRO A 83 11.53 -9.07 -57.12
N SER A 84 11.55 -10.40 -57.14
CA SER A 84 10.52 -11.27 -57.75
C SER A 84 9.46 -11.78 -56.76
N VAL A 85 9.47 -11.29 -55.52
CA VAL A 85 8.52 -11.75 -54.49
C VAL A 85 7.12 -11.20 -54.81
N PRO A 86 6.08 -12.04 -54.85
CA PRO A 86 4.74 -11.58 -55.16
C PRO A 86 4.25 -10.59 -54.08
N PRO A 87 3.63 -9.46 -54.49
CA PRO A 87 3.22 -8.40 -53.55
C PRO A 87 2.24 -8.89 -52.47
N ALA A 88 1.46 -9.93 -52.77
CA ALA A 88 0.59 -10.60 -51.80
C ALA A 88 1.36 -11.20 -50.61
N ALA A 89 2.55 -11.78 -50.83
CA ALA A 89 3.36 -12.38 -49.76
C ALA A 89 3.94 -11.30 -48.83
N VAL A 90 4.33 -10.15 -49.38
CA VAL A 90 4.81 -8.98 -48.62
C VAL A 90 3.69 -8.40 -47.76
N LEU A 91 2.48 -8.27 -48.32
CA LEU A 91 1.31 -7.79 -47.56
C LEU A 91 0.91 -8.73 -46.42
N ILE A 92 0.96 -10.05 -46.63
CA ILE A 92 0.67 -11.02 -45.58
C ILE A 92 1.73 -10.93 -44.46
N ALA A 93 3.01 -10.86 -44.80
CA ALA A 93 4.08 -10.76 -43.80
C ALA A 93 4.03 -9.43 -43.02
N ALA A 94 3.72 -8.32 -43.70
CA ALA A 94 3.47 -7.03 -43.06
C ALA A 94 2.23 -7.07 -42.14
N GLY A 95 1.14 -7.70 -42.58
CA GLY A 95 -0.08 -7.87 -41.78
C GLY A 95 0.14 -8.70 -40.51
N VAL A 96 0.87 -9.82 -40.62
CA VAL A 96 1.24 -10.67 -39.47
C VAL A 96 2.15 -9.91 -38.51
N SER A 97 3.10 -9.13 -39.02
CA SER A 97 4.00 -8.31 -38.19
C SER A 97 3.23 -7.22 -37.45
N ALA A 98 2.34 -6.50 -38.14
CA ALA A 98 1.51 -5.45 -37.55
C ALA A 98 0.57 -6.01 -36.48
N LEU A 99 -0.10 -7.13 -36.74
CA LEU A 99 -0.96 -7.80 -35.77
C LEU A 99 -0.17 -8.27 -34.54
N SER A 100 1.02 -8.84 -34.75
CA SER A 100 1.90 -9.30 -33.68
C SER A 100 2.37 -8.16 -32.77
N LEU A 101 2.74 -7.01 -33.36
CA LEU A 101 3.13 -5.82 -32.62
C LEU A 101 1.95 -5.18 -31.88
N LEU A 102 0.75 -5.16 -32.48
CA LEU A 102 -0.46 -4.66 -31.82
C LEU A 102 -0.85 -5.52 -30.62
N VAL A 103 -0.87 -6.85 -30.79
CA VAL A 103 -1.18 -7.79 -29.70
C VAL A 103 -0.09 -7.75 -28.64
N GLY A 104 1.19 -7.78 -29.02
CA GLY A 104 2.31 -7.69 -28.10
C GLY A 104 2.33 -6.38 -27.31
N GLY A 105 2.13 -5.26 -28.00
CA GLY A 105 2.00 -3.93 -27.40
C GLY A 105 0.81 -3.82 -26.46
N TRP A 106 -0.35 -4.33 -26.85
CA TRP A 106 -1.55 -4.33 -25.99
C TRP A 106 -1.34 -5.15 -24.72
N LEU A 107 -0.71 -6.34 -24.82
CA LEU A 107 -0.35 -7.17 -23.67
C LEU A 107 0.67 -6.49 -22.75
N LEU A 108 1.65 -5.77 -23.30
CA LEU A 108 2.65 -5.03 -22.54
C LEU A 108 2.09 -3.76 -21.89
N ILE A 109 1.19 -3.04 -22.57
CA ILE A 109 0.47 -1.89 -21.98
C ILE A 109 -0.43 -2.37 -20.84
N GLY A 110 -1.15 -3.48 -21.04
CA GLY A 110 -1.93 -4.14 -19.98
C GLY A 110 -1.06 -4.54 -18.78
N TYR A 111 0.19 -4.96 -19.02
CA TYR A 111 1.16 -5.26 -17.96
C TYR A 111 1.60 -4.02 -17.15
N LEU A 112 1.71 -2.86 -17.81
CA LEU A 112 2.12 -1.60 -17.16
C LEU A 112 0.98 -0.87 -16.42
N ARG A 113 -0.27 -1.23 -16.70
CA ARG A 113 -1.44 -0.57 -16.10
C ARG A 113 -1.54 -0.88 -14.61
N THR A 114 -1.63 0.15 -13.79
CA THR A 114 -1.97 0.02 -12.36
C THR A 114 -3.43 0.40 -12.18
N ASP A 115 -4.20 -0.49 -11.57
CA ASP A 115 -5.57 -0.18 -11.17
C ASP A 115 -5.58 0.46 -9.79
N VAL A 116 -6.36 1.52 -9.65
CA VAL A 116 -6.57 2.19 -8.36
C VAL A 116 -7.93 1.75 -7.86
N VAL A 117 -7.94 1.03 -6.74
CA VAL A 117 -9.16 0.59 -6.06
C VAL A 117 -9.26 1.37 -4.76
N GLU A 118 -10.34 2.11 -4.60
CA GLU A 118 -10.66 2.84 -3.37
C GLU A 118 -11.90 2.22 -2.75
N GLY A 119 -11.83 1.90 -1.45
CA GLY A 119 -12.95 1.21 -0.81
C GLY A 119 -12.75 0.98 0.68
N THR A 120 -13.77 0.43 1.33
CA THR A 120 -13.76 0.15 2.77
C THR A 120 -13.35 -1.28 3.05
N VAL A 121 -12.44 -1.47 4.00
CA VAL A 121 -11.94 -2.81 4.35
C VAL A 121 -13.02 -3.56 5.12
N LEU A 122 -13.53 -4.65 4.58
CA LEU A 122 -14.55 -5.47 5.23
C LEU A 122 -13.94 -6.46 6.22
N GLU A 123 -12.88 -7.14 5.79
CA GLU A 123 -12.27 -8.24 6.54
C GLU A 123 -10.76 -8.27 6.27
N ARG A 124 -9.99 -8.64 7.30
CA ARG A 124 -8.58 -8.99 7.18
C ARG A 124 -8.40 -10.46 7.54
N ARG A 125 -7.64 -11.21 6.74
CA ARG A 125 -7.48 -12.66 6.95
C ARG A 125 -6.04 -13.09 6.71
N ILE A 126 -5.51 -13.90 7.63
CA ILE A 126 -4.23 -14.58 7.44
C ILE A 126 -4.55 -15.98 6.90
N LEU A 127 -4.05 -16.28 5.71
CA LEU A 127 -4.20 -17.58 5.08
C LEU A 127 -2.86 -18.31 5.14
N ILE A 128 -2.85 -19.46 5.80
CA ILE A 128 -1.69 -20.35 5.83
C ILE A 128 -1.84 -21.33 4.66
N THR A 129 -0.83 -21.37 3.79
CA THR A 129 -0.84 -22.19 2.57
C THR A 129 0.34 -23.16 2.58
N GLY A 130 0.09 -24.42 2.21
CA GLY A 130 1.13 -25.45 2.07
C GLY A 130 1.54 -26.16 3.37
N GLU A 131 2.34 -27.21 3.21
CA GLU A 131 2.91 -28.03 4.29
C GLU A 131 3.97 -27.24 5.09
N GLU A 132 4.71 -26.35 4.42
CA GLU A 132 5.70 -25.42 4.99
C GLU A 132 5.09 -24.23 5.77
N ARG A 133 3.76 -24.15 5.90
CA ARG A 133 3.03 -23.12 6.66
C ARG A 133 3.37 -21.67 6.27
N THR A 134 3.51 -21.38 4.98
CA THR A 134 3.73 -20.00 4.52
C THR A 134 2.50 -19.14 4.82
N ARG A 135 2.70 -18.04 5.55
CA ARG A 135 1.64 -17.08 5.93
C ARG A 135 1.43 -16.05 4.82
N GLY A 136 0.24 -16.05 4.23
CA GLY A 136 -0.23 -15.00 3.32
C GLY A 136 -1.19 -14.06 4.03
N TYR A 137 -1.02 -12.75 3.83
CA TYR A 137 -1.87 -11.71 4.42
C TYR A 137 -2.83 -11.17 3.37
N TRP A 138 -4.13 -11.10 3.72
CA TRP A 138 -5.19 -10.73 2.79
C TRP A 138 -6.12 -9.69 3.42
N ILE A 139 -6.56 -8.74 2.62
CA ILE A 139 -7.63 -7.79 2.97
C ILE A 139 -8.74 -7.87 1.93
N ALA A 140 -9.99 -7.79 2.36
CA ALA A 140 -11.15 -7.66 1.49
C ALA A 140 -11.59 -6.20 1.51
N VAL A 141 -11.67 -5.58 0.34
CA VAL A 141 -12.05 -4.16 0.19
C VAL A 141 -13.35 -4.06 -0.60
N ASP A 142 -14.34 -3.44 0.00
CA ASP A 142 -15.59 -3.05 -0.64
C ASP A 142 -15.37 -1.76 -1.44
N ASP A 143 -15.18 -1.95 -2.74
CA ASP A 143 -15.09 -0.93 -3.78
C ASP A 143 -16.43 -0.79 -4.55
N GLY A 144 -17.52 -1.37 -4.03
CA GLY A 144 -18.81 -1.45 -4.73
C GLY A 144 -18.91 -2.60 -5.74
N SER A 145 -17.85 -3.38 -5.95
CA SER A 145 -17.91 -4.57 -6.82
C SER A 145 -18.56 -5.77 -6.12
N THR A 146 -19.24 -6.60 -6.91
CA THR A 146 -19.85 -7.86 -6.45
C THR A 146 -19.45 -8.99 -7.40
N PRO A 147 -18.77 -10.06 -6.94
CA PRO A 147 -18.35 -10.34 -5.56
C PRO A 147 -17.10 -9.56 -5.10
N VAL A 148 -16.95 -9.39 -3.78
CA VAL A 148 -15.77 -8.73 -3.21
C VAL A 148 -14.57 -9.69 -3.26
N GLY A 149 -13.54 -9.32 -4.03
CA GLY A 149 -12.33 -10.13 -4.11
C GLY A 149 -11.35 -9.79 -2.98
N GLY A 150 -10.85 -10.81 -2.29
CA GLY A 150 -9.73 -10.67 -1.37
C GLY A 150 -8.44 -10.29 -2.11
N THR A 151 -7.69 -9.37 -1.53
CA THR A 151 -6.48 -8.79 -2.10
C THR A 151 -5.28 -9.13 -1.22
N ALA A 152 -4.23 -9.69 -1.81
CA ALA A 152 -3.01 -10.04 -1.09
C ALA A 152 -2.19 -8.79 -0.78
N VAL A 153 -1.73 -8.68 0.47
CA VAL A 153 -0.95 -7.55 0.98
C VAL A 153 0.33 -8.03 1.65
N SER A 154 1.28 -7.10 1.80
CA SER A 154 2.47 -7.35 2.62
C SER A 154 2.08 -7.47 4.10
N ALA A 155 2.96 -8.08 4.91
CA ALA A 155 2.76 -8.16 6.36
C ALA A 155 2.69 -6.75 6.99
N ALA A 156 3.47 -5.79 6.47
CA ALA A 156 3.48 -4.41 6.94
C ALA A 156 2.17 -3.68 6.61
N ASP A 157 1.63 -3.84 5.39
CA ASP A 157 0.36 -3.24 5.03
C ASP A 157 -0.81 -3.87 5.80
N TYR A 158 -0.73 -5.16 6.11
CA TYR A 158 -1.72 -5.86 6.91
C TYR A 158 -1.87 -5.30 8.33
N THR A 159 -0.76 -4.89 8.97
CA THR A 159 -0.80 -4.31 10.32
C THR A 159 -1.30 -2.86 10.32
N ARG A 160 -1.11 -2.13 9.22
CA ARG A 160 -1.63 -0.75 9.06
C ARG A 160 -3.15 -0.68 8.93
N VAL A 161 -3.80 -1.78 8.53
CA VAL A 161 -5.21 -1.77 8.13
C VAL A 161 -6.10 -2.52 9.13
N THR A 162 -7.27 -1.93 9.41
CA THR A 162 -8.32 -2.55 10.22
C THR A 162 -9.64 -2.64 9.44
N PRO A 163 -10.52 -3.60 9.77
CA PRO A 163 -11.89 -3.61 9.26
C PRO A 163 -12.59 -2.27 9.55
N GLY A 164 -13.25 -1.71 8.54
CA GLY A 164 -13.88 -0.39 8.54
C GLY A 164 -12.97 0.76 8.08
N ALA A 165 -11.68 0.52 7.80
CA ALA A 165 -10.80 1.54 7.25
C ALA A 165 -11.11 1.80 5.77
N LEU A 166 -11.13 3.08 5.37
CA LEU A 166 -11.14 3.48 3.97
C LEU A 166 -9.70 3.48 3.46
N VAL A 167 -9.45 2.70 2.42
CA VAL A 167 -8.12 2.52 1.83
C VAL A 167 -8.14 2.77 0.34
N ARG A 168 -7.01 3.22 -0.19
CA ARG A 168 -6.71 3.25 -1.61
C ARG A 168 -5.59 2.28 -1.89
N LEU A 169 -5.90 1.29 -2.72
CA LEU A 169 -4.98 0.27 -3.17
C LEU A 169 -4.54 0.61 -4.59
N ARG A 170 -3.24 0.71 -4.81
CA ARG A 170 -2.68 0.66 -6.16
C ARG A 170 -2.34 -0.79 -6.44
N LEU A 171 -3.17 -1.44 -7.23
CA LEU A 171 -2.98 -2.81 -7.63
C LEU A 171 -2.08 -2.83 -8.87
N THR A 172 -1.17 -3.78 -8.89
CA THR A 172 -0.59 -4.20 -10.17
C THR A 172 -1.66 -4.98 -10.94
N ALA A 173 -1.69 -4.86 -12.27
CA ALA A 173 -2.56 -5.68 -13.13
C ALA A 173 -2.39 -7.20 -12.88
N ARG A 174 -1.27 -7.59 -12.26
CA ARG A 174 -0.96 -8.96 -11.88
C ARG A 174 -1.60 -9.35 -10.54
N GLY A 175 -2.60 -10.20 -10.59
CA GLY A 175 -3.07 -11.03 -9.47
C GLY A 175 -3.65 -10.26 -8.29
N ARG A 176 -4.09 -9.00 -8.50
CA ARG A 176 -4.42 -8.05 -7.43
C ARG A 176 -3.32 -7.99 -6.36
N GLN A 177 -2.03 -7.95 -6.73
CA GLN A 177 -0.99 -7.63 -5.75
C GLN A 177 -0.95 -6.13 -5.50
N VAL A 178 -0.97 -5.75 -4.22
CA VAL A 178 -0.89 -4.35 -3.80
C VAL A 178 0.53 -3.84 -3.99
N ARG A 179 0.70 -2.87 -4.89
CA ARG A 179 1.95 -2.13 -5.08
C ARG A 179 2.14 -1.08 -4.00
N SER A 180 1.06 -0.40 -3.63
CA SER A 180 1.05 0.55 -2.53
C SER A 180 -0.33 0.58 -1.89
N LEU A 181 -0.35 0.64 -0.56
CA LEU A 181 -1.55 0.83 0.23
C LEU A 181 -1.49 2.20 0.91
N GLU A 182 -2.51 3.01 0.67
CA GLU A 182 -2.72 4.29 1.34
C GLU A 182 -3.97 4.16 2.22
N VAL A 183 -3.83 4.44 3.53
CA VAL A 183 -4.98 4.48 4.44
C VAL A 183 -5.53 5.90 4.43
N LEU A 184 -6.70 6.08 3.81
CA LEU A 184 -7.34 7.38 3.69
C LEU A 184 -8.06 7.77 4.98
N ARG A 185 -8.67 6.79 5.66
CA ARG A 185 -9.40 7.02 6.91
C ARG A 185 -9.48 5.76 7.75
N LEU A 186 -9.22 5.89 9.05
CA LEU A 186 -9.48 4.82 10.03
C LEU A 186 -10.90 4.91 10.59
N PRO A 187 -11.52 3.77 10.95
CA PRO A 187 -12.81 3.76 11.63
C PRO A 187 -12.70 4.38 13.02
N ALA A 188 -13.81 4.92 13.54
CA ALA A 188 -13.83 5.51 14.88
C ALA A 188 -13.53 4.48 15.99
N SER A 189 -13.81 3.20 15.72
CA SER A 189 -13.50 2.06 16.58
C SER A 189 -12.03 1.63 16.55
N ALA A 190 -11.19 2.22 15.68
CA ALA A 190 -9.76 1.96 15.68
C ALA A 190 -9.19 2.26 17.07
N ASN A 191 -8.59 1.25 17.71
CA ASN A 191 -8.04 1.28 19.07
C ASN A 191 -9.06 1.34 20.23
N ALA A 192 -10.37 1.22 19.97
CA ALA A 192 -11.37 1.24 21.06
C ALA A 192 -11.30 0.02 22.01
N ALA A 193 -10.69 -1.08 21.56
CA ALA A 193 -10.65 -2.36 22.28
C ALA A 193 -9.24 -2.71 22.84
N GLN A 194 -8.36 -1.74 23.03
CA GLN A 194 -7.00 -2.04 23.48
C GLN A 194 -6.97 -2.62 24.90
N ALA A 195 -6.27 -3.74 25.05
CA ALA A 195 -6.15 -4.50 26.29
C ALA A 195 -5.42 -3.74 27.42
N HIS A 196 -4.68 -2.70 27.07
CA HIS A 196 -4.08 -1.78 28.04
C HIS A 196 -4.88 -0.49 27.96
N THR A 197 -5.78 -0.28 28.92
CA THR A 197 -6.54 0.97 29.00
C THR A 197 -5.53 2.10 29.20
N PRO A 198 -5.39 3.02 28.23
CA PRO A 198 -4.51 4.16 28.41
C PRO A 198 -4.98 4.94 29.64
N PRO A 199 -4.05 5.55 30.39
CA PRO A 199 -4.43 6.41 31.50
C PRO A 199 -5.34 7.54 30.99
N ALA A 200 -6.41 7.82 31.73
CA ALA A 200 -7.50 8.69 31.27
C ALA A 200 -7.09 10.16 31.06
N ASP A 201 -5.90 10.53 31.50
CA ASP A 201 -5.34 11.88 31.53
C ASP A 201 -4.40 12.20 30.36
N LEU A 202 -4.18 11.27 29.42
CA LEU A 202 -3.33 11.53 28.25
C LEU A 202 -3.88 12.67 27.40
N LEU A 203 -3.05 13.67 27.11
CA LEU A 203 -3.43 14.81 26.26
C LEU A 203 -3.61 14.41 24.79
N VAL A 204 -2.87 13.40 24.34
CA VAL A 204 -3.05 12.76 23.04
C VAL A 204 -3.61 11.37 23.28
N THR A 205 -4.81 11.07 22.79
CA THR A 205 -5.41 9.73 22.91
C THR A 205 -4.89 8.77 21.83
N PRO A 206 -4.92 7.43 22.04
CA PRO A 206 -4.55 6.47 20.99
C PRO A 206 -5.37 6.60 19.70
N VAL A 207 -6.62 7.05 19.80
CA VAL A 207 -7.48 7.30 18.62
C VAL A 207 -6.98 8.51 17.82
N GLN A 208 -6.58 9.59 18.51
CA GLN A 208 -5.99 10.76 17.87
C GLN A 208 -4.64 10.45 17.23
N ALA A 209 -3.77 9.71 17.94
CA ALA A 209 -2.48 9.27 17.42
C ALA A 209 -2.63 8.36 16.19
N ALA A 210 -3.57 7.42 16.20
CA ALA A 210 -3.85 6.56 15.06
C ALA A 210 -4.29 7.32 13.82
N ARG A 211 -5.16 8.32 13.99
CA ARG A 211 -5.57 9.19 12.89
C ARG A 211 -4.40 10.00 12.34
N ALA A 212 -3.48 10.43 13.20
CA ALA A 212 -2.29 11.16 12.79
C ALA A 212 -1.29 10.29 12.01
N LEU A 213 -1.13 9.01 12.40
CA LEU A 213 -0.23 8.04 11.77
C LEU A 213 -0.89 7.22 10.65
N GLY A 214 -2.19 7.36 10.41
CA GLY A 214 -2.93 6.59 9.40
C GLY A 214 -2.97 5.08 9.65
N CYS A 215 -2.68 4.62 10.87
CA CYS A 215 -2.73 3.20 11.26
C CYS A 215 -3.20 3.04 12.72
N PRO A 216 -3.75 1.89 13.14
CA PRO A 216 -3.89 1.58 14.57
C PRO A 216 -2.52 1.63 15.26
N VAL A 217 -2.51 1.96 16.56
CA VAL A 217 -1.27 2.23 17.31
C VAL A 217 -1.35 1.65 18.69
N GLU A 218 -0.29 1.06 19.21
CA GLU A 218 -0.09 0.73 20.61
C GLU A 218 0.63 1.88 21.31
N TRP A 219 0.27 2.11 22.58
CA TRP A 219 0.95 3.06 23.45
C TRP A 219 2.02 2.34 24.27
N VAL A 220 3.22 2.92 24.34
CA VAL A 220 4.34 2.41 25.13
C VAL A 220 4.91 3.56 25.98
N PRO A 221 4.95 3.43 27.32
CA PRO A 221 5.62 4.42 28.16
C PRO A 221 7.12 4.41 27.86
N ALA A 222 7.74 5.59 27.83
CA ALA A 222 9.18 5.72 27.64
C ALA A 222 9.82 6.54 28.76
N ALA A 223 11.13 6.30 28.95
CA ALA A 223 11.91 7.07 29.90
C ALA A 223 11.87 8.56 29.52
N PRO A 224 11.65 9.46 30.50
CA PRO A 224 11.67 10.89 30.23
C PRO A 224 13.10 11.40 30.12
N ASP A 225 13.39 12.06 29.00
CA ASP A 225 14.70 12.66 28.75
C ASP A 225 14.85 14.02 29.44
N VAL A 226 13.73 14.62 29.89
CA VAL A 226 13.67 15.90 30.58
C VAL A 226 13.00 15.69 31.94
N PRO A 227 13.63 16.10 33.06
CA PRO A 227 12.99 16.03 34.38
C PRO A 227 11.64 16.75 34.41
N GLY A 228 10.66 16.19 35.10
CA GLY A 228 9.30 16.76 35.17
C GLY A 228 8.45 16.51 33.92
N THR A 229 8.92 15.68 32.99
CA THR A 229 8.12 15.29 31.81
C THR A 229 7.63 13.85 31.88
N ARG A 230 6.49 13.60 31.23
CA ARG A 230 5.95 12.27 30.96
C ARG A 230 6.11 11.99 29.47
N VAL A 231 6.73 10.88 29.12
CA VAL A 231 6.99 10.52 27.71
C VAL A 231 6.31 9.20 27.36
N TYR A 232 5.69 9.18 26.19
CA TYR A 232 5.09 7.97 25.64
C TYR A 232 5.21 7.94 24.11
N LEU A 233 5.25 6.73 23.55
CA LEU A 233 5.28 6.49 22.12
C LEU A 233 4.01 5.80 21.66
N TYR A 234 3.50 6.25 20.53
CA TYR A 234 2.53 5.53 19.72
C TYR A 234 3.23 4.88 18.55
N VAL A 235 3.09 3.57 18.46
CA VAL A 235 3.74 2.74 17.44
C VAL A 235 2.73 1.77 16.82
N PRO A 236 2.88 1.34 15.57
CA PRO A 236 2.05 0.28 15.01
C PRO A 236 2.12 -1.00 15.87
N PRO A 237 1.04 -1.78 15.95
CA PRO A 237 1.02 -3.03 16.69
C PRO A 237 2.18 -3.96 16.32
N GLY A 238 2.93 -4.42 17.33
CA GLY A 238 4.08 -5.31 17.14
C GLY A 238 5.36 -4.63 16.66
N ALA A 239 5.40 -3.29 16.59
CA ALA A 239 6.64 -2.56 16.35
C ALA A 239 7.62 -2.73 17.53
N GLN A 240 8.89 -2.94 17.22
CA GLN A 240 9.93 -2.99 18.25
C GLN A 240 10.27 -1.57 18.72
N VAL A 241 10.24 -1.37 20.03
CA VAL A 241 10.65 -0.13 20.70
C VAL A 241 11.97 -0.39 21.40
N ALA A 242 13.00 0.37 21.06
CA ALA A 242 14.32 0.30 21.68
C ALA A 242 14.70 1.71 22.18
N ASP A 243 15.11 1.80 23.45
CA ASP A 243 15.58 3.04 24.08
C ASP A 243 14.64 4.24 23.91
N GLY A 244 13.33 4.02 24.05
CA GLY A 244 12.32 5.07 23.88
C GLY A 244 12.20 5.60 22.46
N THR A 245 12.68 4.83 21.47
CA THR A 245 12.57 5.13 20.06
C THR A 245 11.96 3.97 19.29
N ALA A 246 11.26 4.30 18.21
CA ALA A 246 10.70 3.33 17.29
C ALA A 246 10.99 3.75 15.84
N TRP A 247 10.93 2.76 14.96
CA TRP A 247 11.01 2.97 13.52
C TRP A 247 9.71 3.59 12.99
N ALA A 248 9.80 4.32 11.88
CA ALA A 248 8.63 4.91 11.26
C ALA A 248 7.65 3.83 10.74
N PRO A 249 6.33 4.08 10.79
CA PRO A 249 5.70 5.26 11.36
C PRO A 249 5.64 5.20 12.90
N SER A 250 5.99 6.28 13.61
CA SER A 250 5.84 6.39 15.07
C SER A 250 5.59 7.82 15.50
N LEU A 251 4.88 8.01 16.61
CA LEU A 251 4.62 9.31 17.23
C LEU A 251 5.14 9.30 18.66
N ARG A 252 6.11 10.14 18.97
CA ARG A 252 6.58 10.35 20.34
C ARG A 252 5.94 11.59 20.91
N VAL A 253 5.46 11.51 22.15
CA VAL A 253 4.79 12.62 22.84
C VAL A 253 5.42 12.80 24.21
N ALA A 254 5.83 14.03 24.52
CA ALA A 254 6.35 14.42 25.82
C ALA A 254 5.47 15.54 26.40
N GLU A 255 4.90 15.28 27.57
CA GLU A 255 4.07 16.20 28.33
C GLU A 255 4.88 16.83 29.47
N ALA A 256 4.80 18.14 29.62
CA ALA A 256 5.34 18.91 30.73
C ALA A 256 4.20 19.59 31.50
N SER A 257 4.23 19.50 32.83
CA SER A 257 3.24 20.14 33.70
C SER A 257 3.70 21.48 34.29
N ASP A 258 5.00 21.78 34.23
CA ASP A 258 5.60 22.97 34.81
C ASP A 258 6.46 23.77 33.80
N ALA A 259 6.71 25.04 34.14
CA ALA A 259 7.35 25.99 33.25
C ALA A 259 8.81 25.64 32.95
N ASP A 260 9.52 25.01 33.90
CA ASP A 260 10.93 24.65 33.73
C ASP A 260 11.07 23.46 32.78
N ALA A 261 10.24 22.44 32.94
CA ALA A 261 10.14 21.31 32.02
C ALA A 261 9.71 21.77 30.62
N THR A 262 8.72 22.67 30.53
CA THR A 262 8.27 23.25 29.24
C THR A 262 9.39 24.04 28.55
N ASN A 263 10.14 24.84 29.30
CA ASN A 263 11.30 25.57 28.78
C ASN A 263 12.43 24.64 28.35
N ALA A 264 12.65 23.52 29.06
CA ALA A 264 13.61 22.50 28.69
C ALA A 264 13.21 21.78 27.38
N LEU A 265 11.93 21.42 27.21
CA LEU A 265 11.40 20.89 25.94
C LEU A 265 11.58 21.89 24.79
N ALA A 266 11.30 23.18 25.03
CA ALA A 266 11.49 24.24 24.04
C ALA A 266 12.95 24.37 23.64
N ARG A 267 13.89 24.41 24.60
CA ARG A 267 15.34 24.45 24.33
C ARG A 267 15.79 23.26 23.52
N ARG A 268 15.30 22.06 23.82
CA ARG A 268 15.60 20.85 23.05
C ARG A 268 15.14 20.96 21.60
N LEU A 269 13.90 21.42 21.38
CA LEU A 269 13.39 21.62 20.02
C LEU A 269 14.25 22.63 19.25
N THR A 270 14.79 23.64 19.92
CA THR A 270 15.51 24.77 19.31
C THR A 270 17.03 24.75 19.51
N ALA A 271 17.61 23.62 19.92
CA ALA A 271 19.03 23.55 20.28
C ALA A 271 19.98 24.01 19.15
N ASP A 272 19.57 23.84 17.88
CA ASP A 272 20.39 24.17 16.72
C ASP A 272 19.82 25.30 15.85
N SER A 273 18.77 26.01 16.31
CA SER A 273 18.13 27.07 15.52
C SER A 273 17.26 27.99 16.39
N PRO A 274 17.21 29.31 16.14
CA PRO A 274 16.32 30.20 16.88
C PRO A 274 14.85 29.76 16.80
N LYS A 275 14.09 29.97 17.88
CA LYS A 275 12.65 29.70 17.96
C LYS A 275 11.91 30.36 16.79
N ARG A 276 11.36 29.53 15.90
CA ARG A 276 10.39 29.97 14.89
C ARG A 276 9.00 29.53 15.34
N TRP A 277 8.22 30.50 15.80
CA TRP A 277 6.81 30.32 16.06
C TRP A 277 6.07 30.20 14.73
N HIS A 278 5.08 29.31 14.67
CA HIS A 278 4.30 29.12 13.45
C HIS A 278 3.40 30.35 13.23
N HIS A 279 3.28 30.78 11.97
CA HIS A 279 2.55 31.99 11.54
C HIS A 279 1.30 32.30 12.38
N GLY A 280 1.42 33.31 13.25
CA GLY A 280 0.29 33.90 13.99
C GLY A 280 -0.10 33.24 15.31
N ASP A 281 0.44 32.07 15.67
CA ASP A 281 0.11 31.41 16.94
C ASP A 281 1.35 31.32 17.85
N PRO A 282 1.44 32.17 18.89
CA PRO A 282 2.57 32.16 19.83
C PRO A 282 2.57 30.95 20.76
N SER A 283 1.59 30.05 20.67
CA SER A 283 1.53 28.82 21.45
C SER A 283 2.07 27.59 20.71
N ILE A 284 2.34 27.68 19.40
CA ILE A 284 2.79 26.54 18.58
C ILE A 284 4.15 26.84 17.93
N CYS A 285 5.17 26.08 18.33
CA CYS A 285 6.49 26.09 17.69
C CYS A 285 6.66 24.82 16.83
N ARG A 286 7.16 24.98 15.61
CA ARG A 286 7.38 23.85 14.68
C ARG A 286 8.83 23.80 14.23
N ARG A 287 9.43 22.60 14.26
CA ARG A 287 10.71 22.30 13.62
C ARG A 287 10.62 20.95 12.92
N GLY A 288 10.68 20.95 11.59
CA GLY A 288 10.53 19.73 10.80
C GLY A 288 9.18 19.05 11.07
N MET A 289 9.24 17.82 11.59
CA MET A 289 8.10 16.99 12.00
C MET A 289 7.84 16.99 13.51
N SER A 290 8.49 17.90 14.24
CA SER A 290 8.30 18.10 15.67
C SER A 290 7.52 19.40 15.92
N TYR A 291 6.55 19.33 16.81
CA TYR A 291 5.66 20.42 17.20
C TYR A 291 5.65 20.55 18.70
N LEU A 292 5.81 21.76 19.22
CA LEU A 292 5.66 22.08 20.63
C LEU A 292 4.45 22.98 20.79
N LEU A 293 3.48 22.55 21.60
CA LEU A 293 2.37 23.37 22.05
C LEU A 293 2.63 23.81 23.50
N THR A 294 2.39 25.07 23.85
CA THR A 294 2.57 25.58 25.22
C THR A 294 1.33 26.29 25.74
N TRP A 295 0.98 26.12 27.01
CA TRP A 295 -0.15 26.78 27.66
C TRP A 295 0.12 27.03 29.15
N GLY A 296 0.04 28.28 29.60
CA GLY A 296 0.37 28.62 30.98
C GLY A 296 1.76 28.11 31.36
N ALA A 297 1.84 27.20 32.35
CA ALA A 297 3.06 26.52 32.74
C ALA A 297 3.29 25.17 32.02
N GLY A 298 2.32 24.63 31.30
CA GLY A 298 2.39 23.33 30.64
C GLY A 298 2.89 23.38 29.19
N GLY A 299 3.35 22.24 28.71
CA GLY A 299 3.84 22.06 27.35
C GLY A 299 3.65 20.64 26.82
N LEU A 300 3.49 20.51 25.51
CA LEU A 300 3.33 19.24 24.79
C LEU A 300 4.25 19.22 23.58
N LEU A 301 5.28 18.39 23.60
CA LEU A 301 6.14 18.14 22.46
C LEU A 301 5.66 16.87 21.74
N ILE A 302 5.30 17.01 20.46
CA ILE A 302 4.88 15.93 19.58
C ILE A 302 5.93 15.78 18.49
N GLU A 303 6.58 14.62 18.42
CA GLU A 303 7.62 14.30 17.44
C GLU A 303 7.14 13.17 16.53
N GLY A 304 6.92 13.51 15.26
CA GLY A 304 6.55 12.55 14.23
C GLY A 304 7.75 11.95 13.53
N ARG A 305 7.82 10.62 13.50
CA ARG A 305 8.61 9.89 12.51
C ARG A 305 7.63 9.23 11.56
N VAL A 306 7.20 9.97 10.54
CA VAL A 306 6.37 9.47 9.45
C VAL A 306 7.17 9.50 8.16
N ASP A 307 6.83 8.63 7.22
CA ASP A 307 7.43 8.66 5.89
C ASP A 307 7.13 10.01 5.22
N VAL A 308 8.07 10.52 4.42
CA VAL A 308 8.17 11.93 3.99
C VAL A 308 6.94 12.42 3.22
N ASN A 309 6.12 11.49 2.73
CA ASN A 309 4.90 11.75 1.95
C ASN A 309 3.62 11.91 2.80
N GLU A 310 3.65 11.65 4.12
CA GLU A 310 2.45 11.63 4.98
C GLU A 310 2.47 12.73 6.08
N THR A 311 2.93 13.94 5.76
CA THR A 311 3.08 15.03 6.76
C THR A 311 1.77 15.69 7.22
N SER A 312 0.65 15.43 6.53
CA SER A 312 -0.63 16.12 6.77
C SER A 312 -1.40 15.66 8.01
N GLY A 313 -1.18 14.42 8.49
CA GLY A 313 -1.89 13.88 9.65
C GLY A 313 -1.43 14.50 10.96
N LEU A 314 -0.13 14.74 11.10
CA LEU A 314 0.47 15.22 12.33
C LEU A 314 0.21 16.71 12.58
N SER A 315 0.23 17.52 11.52
CA SER A 315 -0.19 18.93 11.62
C SER A 315 -1.65 19.03 12.04
N ARG A 316 -2.56 18.26 11.42
CA ARG A 316 -3.98 18.22 11.80
C ARG A 316 -4.19 17.80 13.26
N LEU A 317 -3.40 16.84 13.76
CA LEU A 317 -3.44 16.46 15.17
C LEU A 317 -3.12 17.67 16.06
N VAL A 318 -1.99 18.32 15.83
CA VAL A 318 -1.53 19.48 16.62
C VAL A 318 -2.59 20.58 16.66
N TYR A 319 -3.20 20.91 15.53
CA TYR A 319 -4.25 21.95 15.47
C TYR A 319 -5.59 21.51 16.07
N ALA A 320 -5.85 20.21 16.18
CA ALA A 320 -7.06 19.70 16.84
C ALA A 320 -6.91 19.63 18.36
N LEU A 321 -5.67 19.57 18.87
CA LEU A 321 -5.39 19.56 20.30
C LEU A 321 -5.65 20.97 20.86
N LYS A 322 -6.70 21.09 21.67
CA LYS A 322 -6.94 22.30 22.44
C LYS A 322 -5.98 22.28 23.64
N ALA A 323 -5.33 23.41 23.90
CA ALA A 323 -4.62 23.62 25.15
C ALA A 323 -5.54 23.26 26.34
N PRO A 324 -5.10 22.42 27.29
CA PRO A 324 -5.79 22.21 28.54
C PRO A 324 -6.12 23.56 29.17
N LYS A 325 -7.39 23.74 29.59
CA LYS A 325 -7.74 24.94 30.35
C LYS A 325 -6.94 24.90 31.65
N PRO A 326 -6.25 26.00 32.03
CA PRO A 326 -5.60 26.05 33.33
C PRO A 326 -6.65 25.78 34.42
N PRO A 327 -6.28 25.08 35.51
CA PRO A 327 -7.18 24.91 36.64
C PRO A 327 -7.67 26.29 37.07
N ARG A 328 -8.99 26.45 37.23
CA ARG A 328 -9.54 27.70 37.78
C ARG A 328 -8.90 27.89 39.16
N PRO A 329 -8.39 29.09 39.49
CA PRO A 329 -7.97 29.35 40.85
C PRO A 329 -9.14 29.02 41.77
N GLN A 330 -8.90 28.12 42.73
CA GLN A 330 -9.87 27.88 43.79
C GLN A 330 -9.96 29.18 44.61
N PRO A 331 -11.17 29.69 44.88
CA PRO A 331 -11.37 30.97 45.55
C PRO A 331 -10.83 30.98 46.99
#